data_AF-A0A7C5YXC8-F1
#
_entry.id   AF-A0A7C5YXC8-F1
#
_cell.length_a   1.000
_cell.length_b   1.000
_cell.length_c   1.000
_cell.angle_alpha   90.00
_cell.angle_beta   90.00
_cell.angle_gamma   90.00
#
_symmetry.space_group_name_H-M   'P 1'
#
loop_
_entity.id
_entity.type
_entity.pdbx_description
1 polymer ?
#
loop_
_entity_poly.entity_id
_entity_poly.type
_entity_poly.pdbx_seq_one_letter_code
_entity_poly.pdbx_strand_id
1 'polypeptide(L)'
;MEAGADITIASSHKLGVIYCSKWIDSLDYILGFINTPIVIVEGFKGYENSDVVAIIDSIDEFKDLSKYVKGNLIAIICSNESLIKANNETNVKIFNKDEIDEVASFIELRALKFLENQLPQSNCGLCGFETCSAFAKAYAIGKASQCPVISDIKLVIDSKDIPLNPLCEKYSKVNYKWFY
;
A
#
# COMPACT_ATOMS: atom_id res chain seq x y z
N MET A 1 32.44 -2.48 -12.80
CA MET A 1 31.89 -1.11 -12.76
C MET A 1 33.04 -0.18 -12.43
N GLU A 2 33.78 0.29 -13.44
CA GLU A 2 35.05 1.01 -13.21
C GLU A 2 35.06 2.42 -13.83
N ALA A 3 33.94 2.86 -14.42
CA ALA A 3 33.82 4.17 -15.09
C ALA A 3 33.22 5.30 -14.21
N GLY A 4 33.09 5.09 -12.88
CA GLY A 4 32.63 6.15 -11.96
C GLY A 4 31.16 6.55 -12.08
N ALA A 5 30.29 5.69 -12.61
CA ALA A 5 28.86 5.99 -12.71
C ALA A 5 28.19 6.06 -11.33
N ASP A 6 27.41 7.13 -11.10
CA ASP A 6 26.65 7.32 -9.85
C ASP A 6 25.48 6.32 -9.73
N ILE A 7 24.85 6.00 -10.86
CA ILE A 7 23.75 5.04 -10.96
C ILE A 7 24.01 4.17 -12.19
N THR A 8 23.84 2.85 -12.04
CA THR A 8 23.87 1.91 -13.16
C THR A 8 22.59 1.08 -13.14
N ILE A 9 21.92 1.04 -14.28
CA ILE A 9 20.70 0.26 -14.46
C ILE A 9 20.98 -0.84 -15.48
N ALA A 10 20.72 -2.08 -15.10
CA ALA A 10 20.70 -3.22 -16.00
C ALA A 10 19.27 -3.75 -16.05
N SER A 11 18.72 -3.94 -17.25
CA SER A 11 17.37 -4.46 -17.42
C SER A 11 17.32 -5.53 -18.51
N SER A 12 16.52 -6.55 -18.26
CA SER A 12 16.15 -7.61 -19.18
C SER A 12 14.67 -7.92 -19.01
N HIS A 13 14.11 -8.79 -19.86
CA HIS A 13 12.70 -9.19 -19.77
C HIS A 13 12.27 -9.78 -18.40
N LYS A 14 13.20 -10.21 -17.54
CA LYS A 14 12.89 -10.83 -16.24
C LYS A 14 13.61 -10.21 -15.05
N LEU A 15 14.52 -9.26 -15.27
CA LEU A 15 15.40 -8.76 -14.23
C LEU A 15 15.69 -7.30 -14.49
N GLY A 16 15.34 -6.45 -13.52
CA GLY A 16 15.84 -5.09 -13.40
C GLY A 16 16.76 -5.02 -12.18
N VAL A 17 17.94 -4.44 -12.35
CA VAL A 17 18.89 -4.14 -11.27
C VAL A 17 19.23 -2.67 -11.34
N ILE A 18 19.07 -1.98 -10.21
CA ILE A 18 19.56 -0.62 -10.03
C ILE A 18 20.69 -0.70 -9.01
N TYR A 19 21.87 -0.23 -9.40
CA TYR A 19 23.00 -0.04 -8.51
C TYR A 19 23.23 1.45 -8.33
N CYS A 20 23.26 1.90 -7.09
CA CYS A 20 23.62 3.26 -6.72
C CYS A 20 24.98 3.22 -6.01
N SER A 21 25.95 4.00 -6.49
CA SER A 21 27.30 4.05 -5.91
C SER A 21 27.34 4.78 -4.56
N LYS A 22 26.33 5.63 -4.30
CA LYS A 22 26.15 6.37 -3.05
C LYS A 22 25.17 5.62 -2.15
N TRP A 23 25.42 5.66 -0.84
CA TRP A 23 24.52 5.10 0.16
C TRP A 23 23.18 5.85 0.13
N ILE A 24 22.08 5.10 -0.03
CA ILE A 24 20.73 5.63 -0.02
C ILE A 24 19.99 4.97 1.14
N ASP A 25 19.73 5.74 2.19
CA ASP A 25 19.02 5.29 3.39
C ASP A 25 17.59 5.86 3.44
N SER A 26 16.88 5.76 2.32
CA SER A 26 15.52 6.29 2.21
C SER A 26 14.65 5.28 1.48
N LEU A 27 13.70 4.70 2.22
CA LEU A 27 12.71 3.81 1.64
C LEU A 27 11.86 4.56 0.60
N ASP A 28 11.46 5.81 0.88
CA ASP A 28 10.69 6.64 -0.07
C ASP A 28 11.41 6.81 -1.40
N TYR A 29 12.73 7.03 -1.38
CA TYR A 29 13.52 7.13 -2.61
C TYR A 29 13.47 5.83 -3.40
N ILE A 30 13.63 4.68 -2.74
CA ILE A 30 13.59 3.36 -3.39
C ILE A 30 12.19 3.05 -3.93
N LEU A 31 11.13 3.34 -3.16
CA LEU A 31 9.74 3.16 -3.58
C LEU A 31 9.41 3.97 -4.84
N GLY A 32 10.07 5.13 -5.06
CA GLY A 32 9.94 5.91 -6.28
C GLY A 32 10.35 5.20 -7.58
N PHE A 33 11.11 4.11 -7.50
CA PHE A 33 11.48 3.29 -8.67
C PHE A 33 10.55 2.08 -8.88
N ILE A 34 9.64 1.83 -7.93
CA ILE A 34 8.81 0.64 -7.91
C ILE A 34 7.41 1.00 -8.41
N ASN A 35 6.98 0.37 -9.50
CA ASN A 35 5.65 0.58 -10.09
C ASN A 35 4.73 -0.63 -9.86
N THR A 36 4.66 -1.11 -8.61
CA THR A 36 3.67 -2.12 -8.18
C THR A 36 2.82 -1.52 -7.06
N PRO A 37 1.50 -1.81 -7.03
CA PRO A 37 0.60 -1.23 -6.03
C PRO A 37 0.82 -1.76 -4.62
N ILE A 38 1.48 -2.92 -4.46
CA ILE A 38 1.78 -3.53 -3.16
C ILE A 38 3.27 -3.84 -3.14
N VAL A 39 3.94 -3.41 -2.07
CA VAL A 39 5.36 -3.66 -1.79
C VAL A 39 5.47 -4.26 -0.40
N ILE A 40 6.19 -5.37 -0.28
CA ILE A 40 6.56 -5.95 1.01
C ILE A 40 8.02 -5.59 1.26
N VAL A 41 8.29 -5.05 2.45
CA VAL A 41 9.62 -4.59 2.86
C VAL A 41 9.99 -5.30 4.15
N GLU A 42 11.18 -5.90 4.18
CA GLU A 42 11.76 -6.45 5.41
C GLU A 42 12.65 -5.39 6.06
N GLY A 43 12.46 -5.14 7.36
CA GLY A 43 13.20 -4.12 8.10
C GLY A 43 12.47 -2.77 8.18
N PHE A 44 13.21 -1.66 8.07
CA PHE A 44 12.67 -0.28 8.08
C PHE A 44 11.66 0.03 9.20
N LYS A 45 11.90 -0.49 10.41
CA LYS A 45 10.96 -0.38 11.56
C LYS A 45 10.52 1.08 11.85
N GLY A 46 11.41 2.04 11.59
CA GLY A 46 11.17 3.47 11.79
C GLY A 46 10.32 4.16 10.72
N TYR A 47 9.84 3.46 9.69
CA TYR A 47 9.05 4.06 8.62
C TYR A 47 7.57 4.22 9.03
N GLU A 48 7.09 5.46 9.06
CA GLU A 48 5.76 5.83 9.58
C GLU A 48 4.61 5.46 8.63
N ASN A 49 4.82 5.53 7.32
CA ASN A 49 3.76 5.38 6.32
C ASN A 49 3.60 3.92 5.86
N SER A 50 3.56 2.98 6.81
CA SER A 50 3.42 1.55 6.51
C SER A 50 2.49 0.84 7.47
N ASP A 51 1.85 -0.22 6.98
CA ASP A 51 1.35 -1.28 7.83
C ASP A 51 2.51 -2.22 8.21
N VAL A 52 2.59 -2.61 9.48
CA VAL A 52 3.70 -3.40 10.03
C VAL A 52 3.18 -4.73 10.56
N VAL A 53 3.84 -5.80 10.14
CA VAL A 53 3.69 -7.15 10.72
C VAL A 53 4.97 -7.47 11.47
N ALA A 54 4.87 -7.70 12.78
CA ALA A 54 6.02 -7.99 13.62
C ALA A 54 6.16 -9.49 13.87
N ILE A 55 7.36 -10.03 13.66
CA ILE A 55 7.72 -11.39 14.07
C ILE A 55 8.48 -11.28 15.39
N ILE A 56 7.98 -11.93 16.43
CA ILE A 56 8.47 -11.76 17.80
C ILE A 56 8.63 -13.12 18.47
N ASP A 57 9.79 -13.31 19.12
CA ASP A 57 10.12 -14.57 19.81
C ASP A 57 10.16 -14.43 21.34
N SER A 58 10.13 -13.20 21.87
CA SER A 58 10.15 -12.96 23.31
C SER A 58 9.21 -11.85 23.79
N ILE A 59 8.86 -11.90 25.08
CA ILE A 59 8.07 -10.84 25.74
C ILE A 59 8.84 -9.51 25.75
N ASP A 60 10.16 -9.54 25.84
CA ASP A 60 10.97 -8.32 25.90
C ASP A 60 11.04 -7.62 24.54
N GLU A 61 11.15 -8.37 23.43
CA GLU A 61 10.99 -7.83 22.08
C GLU A 61 9.61 -7.18 21.87
N PHE A 62 8.55 -7.80 22.42
CA PHE A 62 7.20 -7.24 22.35
C PHE A 62 7.10 -5.89 23.08
N LYS A 63 7.69 -5.78 24.28
CA LYS A 63 7.71 -4.51 25.05
C LYS A 63 8.49 -3.42 24.30
N ASP A 64 9.57 -3.79 23.66
CA ASP A 64 10.45 -2.86 22.94
C ASP A 64 9.93 -2.48 21.54
N LEU A 65 8.95 -3.22 21.01
CA LEU A 65 8.40 -3.01 19.68
C LEU A 65 7.95 -1.56 19.45
N SER A 66 7.24 -0.97 20.41
CA SER A 66 6.74 0.42 20.36
C SER A 66 7.85 1.48 20.27
N LYS A 67 9.08 1.15 20.68
CA LYS A 67 10.23 2.07 20.59
C LYS A 67 10.69 2.22 19.14
N TYR A 68 10.68 1.12 18.39
CA TYR A 68 11.26 1.04 17.05
C TYR A 68 10.23 1.11 15.94
N VAL A 69 9.02 0.57 16.15
CA VAL A 69 7.94 0.56 15.17
C VAL A 69 7.25 1.90 15.18
N LYS A 70 7.36 2.61 14.05
CA LYS A 70 6.67 3.89 13.83
C LYS A 70 5.47 3.77 12.90
N GLY A 71 5.41 2.72 12.09
CA GLY A 71 4.25 2.39 11.28
C GLY A 71 3.08 1.84 12.08
N ASN A 72 1.97 1.62 11.39
CA ASN A 72 0.76 1.05 11.95
C ASN A 72 0.93 -0.46 12.17
N LEU A 73 1.12 -0.89 13.41
CA LEU A 73 1.22 -2.32 13.75
C LEU A 73 -0.14 -3.01 13.59
N ILE A 74 -0.24 -3.92 12.62
CA ILE A 74 -1.50 -4.60 12.27
C ILE A 74 -1.54 -6.05 12.73
N ALA A 75 -0.38 -6.70 12.83
CA ALA A 75 -0.29 -8.08 13.27
C ALA A 75 1.04 -8.41 13.95
N ILE A 76 1.00 -9.43 14.79
CA ILE A 76 2.15 -10.03 15.44
C ILE A 76 2.13 -11.53 15.16
N ILE A 77 3.28 -12.08 14.81
CA ILE A 77 3.51 -13.51 14.62
C ILE A 77 4.45 -13.98 15.72
N CYS A 78 3.99 -14.91 16.56
CA CYS A 78 4.79 -15.46 17.65
C CYS A 78 4.47 -16.93 17.93
N SER A 79 5.41 -17.67 18.53
CA SER A 79 5.17 -19.05 18.99
C SER A 79 4.87 -19.13 20.48
N ASN A 80 4.96 -18.01 21.20
CA ASN A 80 4.81 -17.99 22.66
C ASN A 80 3.33 -17.88 23.04
N GLU A 81 2.74 -18.99 23.49
CA GLU A 81 1.34 -19.02 23.94
C GLU A 81 0.99 -17.99 25.01
N SER A 82 1.94 -17.61 25.87
CA SER A 82 1.70 -16.59 26.90
C SER A 82 1.47 -15.21 26.28
N LEU A 83 2.18 -14.87 25.20
CA LEU A 83 1.94 -13.64 24.44
C LEU A 83 0.60 -13.67 23.71
N ILE A 84 0.24 -14.83 23.15
CA ILE A 84 -1.07 -15.05 22.50
C ILE A 84 -2.21 -14.83 23.50
N LYS A 85 -2.08 -15.36 24.72
CA LYS A 85 -3.10 -15.29 25.78
C LYS A 85 -3.16 -13.94 26.50
N ALA A 86 -2.05 -13.19 26.55
CA ALA A 86 -1.98 -11.91 27.25
C ALA A 86 -2.71 -10.77 26.53
N ASN A 87 -3.10 -10.95 25.27
CA ASN A 87 -3.64 -9.87 24.45
C ASN A 87 -5.17 -9.83 24.47
N ASN A 88 -5.76 -9.18 25.49
CA ASN A 88 -7.20 -8.94 25.57
C ASN A 88 -7.61 -7.49 25.21
N GLU A 89 -6.67 -6.59 24.89
CA GLU A 89 -6.95 -5.15 24.82
C GLU A 89 -6.37 -4.40 23.60
N THR A 90 -5.80 -5.08 22.59
CA THR A 90 -5.26 -4.39 21.41
C THR A 90 -5.99 -4.78 20.12
N ASN A 91 -6.16 -3.82 19.20
CA ASN A 91 -6.69 -4.06 17.85
C ASN A 91 -5.70 -4.80 16.93
N VAL A 92 -4.60 -5.33 17.48
CA VAL A 92 -3.53 -6.02 16.75
C VAL A 92 -3.85 -7.51 16.69
N LYS A 93 -3.83 -8.08 15.49
CA LYS A 93 -4.10 -9.51 15.30
C LYS A 93 -2.86 -10.33 15.64
N ILE A 94 -3.01 -11.36 16.48
CA ILE A 94 -1.90 -12.27 16.79
C ILE A 94 -2.10 -13.57 16.02
N PHE A 95 -1.03 -14.05 15.41
CA PHE A 95 -0.95 -15.33 14.70
C PHE A 95 0.15 -16.19 15.30
N ASN A 96 -0.06 -17.50 15.29
CA ASN A 96 1.01 -18.46 15.50
C ASN A 96 1.94 -18.48 14.28
N LYS A 97 3.22 -18.80 14.47
CA LYS A 97 4.18 -19.02 13.36
C LYS A 97 3.73 -20.10 12.38
N ASP A 98 2.91 -21.05 12.80
CA ASP A 98 2.39 -22.10 11.93
C ASP A 98 1.20 -21.64 11.06
N GLU A 99 0.60 -20.47 11.32
CA GLU A 99 -0.56 -19.91 10.62
C GLU A 99 -0.16 -19.00 9.44
N ILE A 100 0.82 -19.44 8.63
CA ILE A 100 1.42 -18.60 7.57
C ILE A 100 0.38 -18.24 6.50
N ASP A 101 -0.48 -19.19 6.12
CA ASP A 101 -1.50 -18.96 5.09
C ASP A 101 -2.56 -17.95 5.54
N GLU A 102 -2.91 -17.96 6.83
CA GLU A 102 -3.82 -17.00 7.45
C GLU A 102 -3.19 -15.60 7.52
N VAL A 103 -1.89 -15.51 7.83
CA VAL A 103 -1.13 -14.26 7.79
C VAL A 103 -1.12 -13.68 6.37
N ALA A 104 -0.78 -14.50 5.38
CA ALA A 104 -0.74 -14.07 3.97
C ALA A 104 -2.12 -13.58 3.52
N SER A 105 -3.17 -14.33 3.82
CA SER A 105 -4.55 -13.96 3.52
C SER A 105 -4.98 -12.67 4.20
N PHE A 106 -4.55 -12.46 5.45
CA PHE A 106 -4.84 -11.23 6.19
C PHE A 106 -4.17 -10.01 5.56
N ILE A 107 -2.90 -10.12 5.19
CA ILE A 107 -2.15 -9.05 4.52
C ILE A 107 -2.79 -8.74 3.16
N GLU A 108 -3.08 -9.76 2.35
CA GLU A 108 -3.70 -9.60 1.03
C GLU A 108 -5.06 -8.90 1.12
N LEU A 109 -5.96 -9.39 1.98
CA LEU A 109 -7.28 -8.81 2.14
C LEU A 109 -7.23 -7.36 2.61
N ARG A 110 -6.26 -7.03 3.47
CA ARG A 110 -6.07 -5.67 3.96
C ARG A 110 -5.57 -4.74 2.86
N ALA A 111 -4.57 -5.17 2.08
CA ALA A 111 -4.07 -4.41 0.95
C ALA A 111 -5.15 -4.19 -0.12
N LEU A 112 -5.94 -5.21 -0.45
CA LEU A 112 -7.06 -5.10 -1.38
C LEU A 112 -8.15 -4.14 -0.89
N LYS A 113 -8.50 -4.21 0.40
CA LYS A 113 -9.45 -3.25 1.01
C LYS A 113 -8.92 -1.83 0.96
N PHE A 114 -7.63 -1.63 1.22
CA PHE A 114 -7.01 -0.31 1.12
C PHE A 114 -7.15 0.25 -0.31
N LEU A 115 -6.81 -0.55 -1.32
CA LEU A 115 -6.95 -0.17 -2.73
C LEU A 115 -8.41 0.12 -3.10
N GLU A 116 -9.34 -0.74 -2.69
CA GLU A 116 -10.77 -0.56 -2.93
C GLU A 116 -11.32 0.72 -2.27
N ASN A 117 -10.82 1.07 -1.09
CA ASN A 117 -11.20 2.30 -0.39
C ASN A 117 -10.69 3.58 -1.08
N GLN A 118 -9.71 3.48 -1.99
CA GLN A 118 -9.30 4.61 -2.83
C GLN A 118 -10.22 4.78 -4.05
N LEU A 119 -11.17 3.87 -4.28
CA LEU A 119 -12.09 3.92 -5.40
C LEU A 119 -13.38 4.66 -5.03
N PRO A 120 -14.16 5.12 -6.03
CA PRO A 120 -15.46 5.75 -5.82
C PRO A 120 -16.55 4.90 -5.15
N GLN A 121 -16.35 3.57 -5.05
CA GLN A 121 -17.30 2.60 -4.51
C GLN A 121 -18.69 2.57 -5.18
N SER A 122 -18.84 3.19 -6.35
CA SER A 122 -20.11 3.28 -7.08
C SER A 122 -20.42 2.06 -7.95
N ASN A 123 -19.47 1.13 -8.11
CA ASN A 123 -19.59 -0.06 -8.97
C ASN A 123 -20.13 0.26 -10.38
N CYS A 124 -19.69 1.38 -10.96
CA CYS A 124 -20.26 1.94 -12.18
C CYS A 124 -19.94 1.16 -13.48
N GLY A 125 -19.00 0.23 -13.47
CA GLY A 125 -18.63 -0.55 -14.66
C GLY A 125 -17.78 0.19 -15.71
N LEU A 126 -17.50 1.48 -15.55
CA LEU A 126 -16.82 2.29 -16.58
C LEU A 126 -15.36 1.88 -16.85
N CYS A 127 -14.72 1.17 -15.91
CA CYS A 127 -13.38 0.58 -16.09
C CYS A 127 -13.40 -0.83 -16.71
N GLY A 128 -14.57 -1.37 -17.05
CA GLY A 128 -14.73 -2.73 -17.58
C GLY A 128 -14.84 -3.84 -16.52
N PHE A 129 -14.90 -3.48 -15.24
CA PHE A 129 -15.11 -4.42 -14.13
C PHE A 129 -16.46 -4.14 -13.44
N GLU A 130 -17.19 -5.20 -13.11
CA GLU A 130 -18.54 -5.10 -12.50
C GLU A 130 -18.53 -4.39 -11.13
N THR A 131 -17.44 -4.51 -10.38
CA THR A 131 -17.32 -3.92 -9.03
C THR A 131 -15.97 -3.27 -8.82
N CYS A 132 -15.93 -2.29 -7.92
CA CYS A 132 -14.71 -1.65 -7.43
C CYS A 132 -13.75 -2.69 -6.82
N SER A 133 -14.25 -3.67 -6.08
CA SER A 133 -13.46 -4.80 -5.56
C SER A 133 -12.80 -5.63 -6.68
N ALA A 134 -13.55 -5.93 -7.75
CA ALA A 134 -12.99 -6.64 -8.91
C ALA A 134 -11.90 -5.83 -9.62
N PHE A 135 -12.11 -4.52 -9.78
CA PHE A 135 -11.07 -3.62 -10.30
C PHE A 135 -9.84 -3.59 -9.38
N ALA A 136 -10.01 -3.45 -8.06
CA ALA A 136 -8.89 -3.39 -7.10
C ALA A 136 -8.01 -4.65 -7.17
N LYS A 137 -8.62 -5.85 -7.27
CA LYS A 137 -7.89 -7.11 -7.50
C LYS A 137 -7.14 -7.12 -8.81
N ALA A 138 -7.77 -6.68 -9.91
CA ALA A 138 -7.13 -6.63 -11.22
C ALA A 138 -5.97 -5.63 -11.25
N TYR A 139 -6.11 -4.48 -10.59
CA TYR A 139 -5.08 -3.47 -10.43
C TYR A 139 -3.91 -4.02 -9.61
N ALA A 140 -4.17 -4.68 -8.48
CA ALA A 140 -3.16 -5.28 -7.60
C ALA A 140 -2.21 -6.24 -8.34
N ILE A 141 -2.72 -6.99 -9.32
CA ILE A 141 -1.95 -7.94 -10.13
C ILE A 141 -1.50 -7.39 -11.49
N GLY A 142 -1.62 -6.07 -11.72
CA GLY A 142 -1.17 -5.41 -12.95
C GLY A 142 -2.01 -5.70 -14.20
N LYS A 143 -3.23 -6.24 -14.06
CA LYS A 143 -4.17 -6.45 -15.17
C LYS A 143 -5.05 -5.24 -15.48
N ALA A 144 -5.04 -4.22 -14.62
CA ALA A 144 -5.68 -2.94 -14.83
C ALA A 144 -4.71 -1.82 -14.46
N SER A 145 -4.85 -0.66 -15.11
CA SER A 145 -3.94 0.48 -14.89
C SER A 145 -4.58 1.62 -14.09
N GLN A 146 -5.83 2.01 -14.38
CA GLN A 146 -6.49 3.13 -13.71
C GLN A 146 -8.01 3.05 -13.80
N CYS A 147 -8.69 3.51 -12.75
CA CYS A 147 -10.14 3.74 -12.77
C CYS A 147 -10.42 5.11 -13.40
N PRO A 148 -11.23 5.20 -14.47
CA PRO A 148 -11.45 6.45 -15.21
C PRO A 148 -12.29 7.48 -14.43
N VAL A 149 -12.85 7.09 -13.27
CA VAL A 149 -13.69 7.93 -12.41
C VAL A 149 -12.86 8.61 -11.31
N ILE A 150 -11.65 8.10 -11.04
CA ILE A 150 -10.74 8.77 -10.10
C ILE A 150 -10.18 10.00 -10.80
N SER A 151 -10.45 11.16 -10.22
CA SER A 151 -10.02 12.46 -10.72
C SER A 151 -9.39 13.27 -9.59
N ASP A 152 -8.42 14.14 -9.94
CA ASP A 152 -7.86 15.14 -9.04
C ASP A 152 -8.88 16.25 -8.69
N ILE A 153 -10.01 16.31 -9.42
CA ILE A 153 -11.07 17.29 -9.21
C ILE A 153 -12.18 16.66 -8.36
N LYS A 154 -12.43 17.26 -7.20
CA LYS A 154 -13.51 16.86 -6.29
C LYS A 154 -14.73 17.78 -6.45
N LEU A 155 -15.90 17.20 -6.66
CA LEU A 155 -17.17 17.89 -6.48
C LEU A 155 -17.69 17.58 -5.08
N VAL A 156 -17.90 18.60 -4.25
CA VAL A 156 -18.43 18.43 -2.90
C VAL A 156 -19.78 19.13 -2.80
N ILE A 157 -20.83 18.38 -2.46
CA ILE A 157 -22.18 18.91 -2.21
C ILE A 157 -22.58 18.50 -0.80
N ASP A 158 -22.98 19.45 0.04
CA ASP A 158 -23.36 19.20 1.44
C ASP A 158 -22.33 18.37 2.22
N SER A 159 -21.04 18.68 2.03
CA SER A 159 -19.89 17.96 2.64
C SER A 159 -19.74 16.49 2.22
N LYS A 160 -20.39 16.06 1.14
CA LYS A 160 -20.18 14.74 0.53
C LYS A 160 -19.43 14.85 -0.78
N ASP A 161 -18.35 14.09 -0.91
CA ASP A 161 -17.60 13.93 -2.16
C ASP A 161 -18.47 13.16 -3.17
N ILE A 162 -18.74 13.79 -4.32
CA ILE A 162 -19.49 13.19 -5.44
C ILE A 162 -18.50 12.81 -6.54
N PRO A 163 -18.34 11.52 -6.86
CA PRO A 163 -17.49 11.08 -7.96
C PRO A 163 -17.96 11.66 -9.28
N LEU A 164 -17.05 12.30 -10.02
CA LEU A 164 -17.37 12.87 -11.32
C LEU A 164 -17.35 11.79 -12.39
N ASN A 165 -18.31 11.86 -13.31
CA ASN A 165 -18.21 11.08 -14.54
C ASN A 165 -16.96 11.54 -15.32
N PRO A 166 -16.14 10.62 -15.88
CA PRO A 166 -14.95 10.96 -16.68
C PRO A 166 -15.21 12.00 -17.77
N LEU A 167 -16.42 12.02 -18.35
CA LEU A 167 -16.78 13.03 -19.36
C LEU A 167 -16.87 14.44 -18.77
N CYS A 168 -17.34 14.60 -17.53
CA CYS A 168 -17.48 15.90 -16.88
C CYS A 168 -16.11 16.52 -16.54
N GLU A 169 -15.12 15.71 -16.20
CA GLU A 169 -13.74 16.20 -15.97
C GLU A 169 -13.13 16.85 -17.22
N LYS A 170 -13.39 16.28 -18.39
CA LYS A 170 -12.89 16.82 -19.66
C LYS A 170 -13.38 18.26 -19.92
N TYR A 171 -14.58 18.62 -19.45
CA TYR A 171 -15.14 19.95 -19.66
C TYR A 171 -14.76 20.96 -18.56
N SER A 172 -14.45 20.51 -17.34
CA SER A 172 -14.01 21.40 -16.25
C SER A 172 -12.57 21.90 -16.47
N LYS A 173 -11.68 21.11 -17.06
CA LYS A 173 -10.33 21.56 -17.45
C LYS A 173 -10.31 22.55 -18.63
N VAL A 174 -11.40 22.67 -19.39
CA VAL A 174 -11.47 23.48 -20.62
C VAL A 174 -12.09 24.87 -20.40
N ASN A 175 -12.77 25.13 -19.28
CA ASN A 175 -13.50 26.38 -19.07
C ASN A 175 -13.39 26.94 -17.65
N TYR A 176 -12.27 27.61 -17.34
CA TYR A 176 -12.25 28.63 -16.30
C TYR A 176 -11.52 29.90 -16.76
N LYS A 177 -12.18 30.67 -17.63
CA LYS A 177 -12.15 32.14 -17.52
C LYS A 177 -13.40 32.52 -16.73
N TRP A 178 -13.24 32.80 -15.45
CA TRP A 178 -14.29 33.40 -14.66
C TRP A 178 -14.58 34.80 -15.23
N PHE A 179 -15.80 35.01 -15.72
CA PHE A 179 -16.36 36.34 -15.91
C PHE A 179 -17.44 36.53 -14.84
N TYR A 180 -17.13 37.49 -13.95
CA TYR A 180 -17.89 38.12 -12.87
C TYR A 180 -18.19 37.27 -11.62
#